data_AF-A0A916T6K5-F1
#
_entry.id   AF-A0A916T6K5-F1
#
_cell.length_a   1.000
_cell.length_b   1.000
_cell.length_c   1.000
_cell.angle_alpha   90.00
_cell.angle_beta   90.00
_cell.angle_gamma   90.00
#
_symmetry.space_group_name_H-M   'P 1'
#
loop_
_entity.id
_entity.type
_entity.pdbx_description
1 polymer ?
#
loop_
_entity_poly.entity_id
_entity_poly.type
_entity_poly.pdbx_seq_one_letter_code
_entity_poly.pdbx_strand_id
1 'polypeptide(L)' 'MDEPGRAVALESDLRYYARRLSMERAAAERAVTAEARERRMRLVESYQRKLAALGG' A
#
# COMPACT_ATOMS: atom_id res chain seq x y z
N MET A 1 25.47 12.25 6.74
CA MET A 1 24.56 13.35 6.33
C MET A 1 23.31 12.68 5.82
N ASP A 2 22.28 12.58 6.65
CA ASP A 2 20.98 12.10 6.22
C ASP A 2 20.32 13.18 5.36
N GLU A 3 20.11 12.89 4.08
CA GLU A 3 19.53 13.82 3.13
C GLU A 3 18.06 14.10 3.50
N PRO A 4 17.68 15.36 3.82
CA PRO A 4 16.31 15.70 4.17
C PRO A 4 15.31 15.37 3.06
N GLY A 5 15.76 15.32 1.79
CA GLY A 5 14.96 14.88 0.66
C GLY A 5 14.53 13.41 0.72
N ARG A 6 15.35 12.54 1.33
CA ARG A 6 15.05 11.11 1.46
C ARG A 6 13.95 10.86 2.50
N ALA A 7 13.96 11.58 3.62
CA ALA A 7 12.93 11.48 4.64
C ALA A 7 11.56 11.97 4.13
N VAL A 8 11.54 13.08 3.37
CA VAL A 8 10.31 13.61 2.76
C VAL A 8 9.75 12.66 1.69
N ALA A 9 10.62 12.07 0.87
CA ALA A 9 10.21 11.05 -0.11
C ALA A 9 9.62 9.81 0.59
N LEU A 10 10.29 9.32 1.63
CA LEU A 10 9.84 8.17 2.42
C LEU A 10 8.47 8.41 3.08
N GLU A 11 8.26 9.58 3.68
CA GLU A 11 6.98 9.93 4.30
C GLU A 11 5.86 10.04 3.25
N SER A 12 6.16 10.58 2.07
CA SER A 12 5.23 10.63 0.94
C SER A 12 4.87 9.22 0.44
N ASP A 13 5.87 8.34 0.29
CA ASP A 13 5.69 6.94 -0.08
C ASP A 13 4.86 6.18 0.96
N LEU A 14 5.13 6.35 2.26
CA LEU A 14 4.36 5.75 3.34
C LEU A 14 2.88 6.16 3.29
N ARG A 15 2.60 7.46 3.16
CA ARG A 15 1.22 7.96 3.04
C ARG A 15 0.54 7.45 1.77
N TYR A 16 1.27 7.41 0.66
CA TYR A 16 0.77 6.89 -0.62
C TYR A 16 0.36 5.42 -0.51
N TYR A 17 1.28 4.56 -0.03
CA TYR A 17 1.01 3.13 0.08
C TYR A 17 -0.05 2.82 1.14
N ALA A 18 -0.09 3.55 2.26
CA ALA A 18 -1.14 3.39 3.28
C ALA A 18 -2.53 3.73 2.73
N ARG A 19 -2.64 4.83 1.97
CA ARG A 19 -3.90 5.22 1.32
C ARG A 19 -4.33 4.18 0.29
N ARG A 20 -3.42 3.74 -0.58
CA ARG A 20 -3.69 2.71 -1.59
C ARG A 20 -4.07 1.38 -0.96
N LEU A 21 -3.41 0.98 0.13
CA LEU A 21 -3.74 -0.23 0.88
C LEU A 21 -5.20 -0.22 1.35
N SER A 22 -5.65 0.86 2.00
CA SER A 22 -7.03 0.98 2.49
C SER A 22 -8.04 0.98 1.34
N MET A 23 -7.73 1.64 0.22
CA MET A 23 -8.59 1.65 -0.96
C MET A 23 -8.74 0.25 -1.59
N GLU A 24 -7.64 -0.47 -1.76
CA GLU A 24 -7.69 -1.81 -2.35
C GLU A 24 -8.38 -2.82 -1.43
N ARG A 25 -8.23 -2.68 -0.10
CA ARG A 25 -9.00 -3.49 0.88
C ARG A 25 -10.50 -3.26 0.74
N ALA A 26 -10.94 -2.00 0.75
CA ALA A 26 -12.35 -1.66 0.57
C ALA A 26 -12.87 -2.13 -0.81
N ALA A 27 -12.05 -2.06 -1.86
CA ALA A 27 -12.39 -2.57 -3.18
C ALA A 27 -12.47 -4.11 -3.22
N ALA A 28 -11.63 -4.82 -2.47
CA ALA A 28 -11.69 -6.27 -2.32
C ALA A 28 -12.95 -6.71 -1.58
N GLU A 29 -13.36 -5.98 -0.55
CA GLU A 29 -14.62 -6.24 0.19
C GLU A 29 -15.86 -6.02 -0.67
N ARG A 30 -15.81 -5.03 -1.57
CA ARG A 30 -16.92 -4.70 -2.50
C ARG A 30 -16.85 -5.46 -3.82
N ALA A 31 -15.86 -6.33 -4.01
CA ALA A 31 -15.69 -7.07 -5.26
C ALA A 31 -16.83 -8.08 -5.44
N VAL A 32 -17.51 -7.98 -6.59
CA VAL A 32 -18.66 -8.84 -6.93
C VAL A 32 -18.22 -10.27 -7.26
N THR A 33 -16.97 -10.45 -7.69
CA THR A 33 -16.41 -11.77 -8.04
C THR A 33 -15.22 -12.15 -7.17
N ALA A 34 -15.06 -13.46 -6.94
CA ALA A 34 -13.92 -14.00 -6.21
C ALA A 34 -12.58 -13.66 -6.89
N GLU A 35 -12.51 -13.75 -8.22
CA GLU A 35 -11.30 -13.40 -8.97
C GLU A 35 -10.91 -11.91 -8.79
N ALA A 36 -11.90 -11.00 -8.83
CA ALA A 36 -11.65 -9.58 -8.59
C ALA A 36 -11.17 -9.34 -7.16
N ARG A 37 -11.78 -10.01 -6.18
CA ARG A 37 -11.33 -9.97 -4.77
C ARG A 37 -9.89 -10.46 -4.63
N GLU A 38 -9.55 -11.60 -5.22
CA GLU A 38 -8.19 -12.16 -5.17
C GLU A 38 -7.14 -11.24 -5.80
N ARG A 39 -7.43 -10.67 -6.98
CA ARG A 39 -6.52 -9.70 -7.62
C ARG A 39 -6.28 -8.48 -6.73
N ARG A 40 -7.33 -7.96 -6.09
CA ARG A 40 -7.24 -6.83 -5.14
C ARG A 40 -6.45 -7.22 -3.89
N MET A 41 -6.68 -8.41 -3.34
CA MET A 41 -5.94 -8.91 -2.18
C MET A 41 -4.43 -9.06 -2.46
N ARG A 42 -4.04 -9.52 -3.67
CA ARG A 42 -2.62 -9.54 -4.06
C ARG A 42 -1.99 -8.14 -4.08
N LEU A 43 -2.74 -7.12 -4.50
CA LEU A 43 -2.28 -5.72 -4.43
C LEU A 43 -2.15 -5.24 -2.98
N VAL A 44 -3.11 -5.59 -2.12
CA VAL A 44 -3.05 -5.32 -0.67
C VAL A 44 -1.77 -5.91 -0.08
N GLU A 45 -1.48 -7.19 -0.31
CA GLU A 45 -0.27 -7.84 0.18
C GLU A 45 1.02 -7.19 -0.32
N SER A 46 1.04 -6.76 -1.59
CA SER A 46 2.17 -6.04 -2.18
C SER A 46 2.40 -4.69 -1.49
N TYR A 47 1.34 -3.92 -1.26
CA TYR A 47 1.43 -2.64 -0.56
C TYR A 47 1.80 -2.80 0.92
N GLN A 48 1.34 -3.87 1.59
CA GLN A 48 1.77 -4.17 2.97
C GLN A 48 3.26 -4.46 3.04
N ARG A 49 3.80 -5.24 2.10
CA ARG A 49 5.24 -5.52 2.03
C ARG A 49 6.05 -4.24 1.80
N LYS A 50 5.59 -3.36 0.90
CA LYS A 50 6.23 -2.06 0.66
C LYS A 50 6.20 -1.15 1.89
N LEU A 51 5.07 -1.08 2.59
CA LEU A 51 4.95 -0.32 3.84
C LEU A 51 5.89 -0.86 4.93
N ALA A 52 5.96 -2.18 5.09
CA ALA A 52 6.87 -2.80 6.04
C ALA A 52 8.34 -2.51 5.72
N ALA A 53 8.69 -2.45 4.43
CA ALA A 53 10.05 -2.11 3.99
C ALA A 53 10.40 -0.62 4.13
N LEU A 54 9.40 0.27 4.19
CA LEU A 54 9.59 1.72 4.31
C LEU A 54 9.47 2.22 5.76
N GLY A 55 8.74 1.51 6.62
CA GLY A 55 8.51 1.87 8.02
C GLY A 55 9.31 1.03 9.02
N GLY A 56 10.15 0.10 8.55
CA GLY A 56 11.04 -0.73 9.35
C GLY A 56 12.48 -0.22 9.36
#